data_AF-A0A928FBT0-F1
#
_entry.id   AF-A0A928FBT0-F1
#
_cell.length_a   1.000
_cell.length_b   1.000
_cell.length_c   1.000
_cell.angle_alpha   90.00
_cell.angle_beta   90.00
_cell.angle_gamma   90.00
#
_symmetry.space_group_name_H-M   'P 1'
#
loop_
_entity.id
_entity.type
_entity.pdbx_description
1 polymer ?
#
loop_
_entity_poly.entity_id
_entity_poly.type
_entity_poly.pdbx_seq_one_letter_code
_entity_poly.pdbx_strand_id
1 'polypeptide(L)'
;MPKIIENVRQTLLSEAKKQITERGYAGTTVRSVAAACGLGVGTVYNYFPSKDMLIASFMAEEWLECLERMKKARGGAENVLRCVCAELKAYSESYSSLFKDTDAAKVFATVFAERHKQLRDQIAELVLPLCTESSVNDKAFLADYIAESLLSWIVSGKDFAQLYPVIEKLLK
;
A
#
# COMPACT_ATOMS: atom_id res chain seq x y z
N MET A 1 8.18 15.19 35.52
CA MET A 1 9.28 15.07 34.53
C MET A 1 8.65 15.00 33.14
N PRO A 2 9.06 15.83 32.16
CA PRO A 2 8.60 15.65 30.78
C PRO A 2 9.12 14.30 30.25
N LYS A 3 8.24 13.47 29.70
CA LYS A 3 8.65 12.26 28.97
C LYS A 3 9.31 12.72 27.68
N ILE A 4 10.61 12.47 27.54
CA ILE A 4 11.29 12.57 26.25
C ILE A 4 10.75 11.38 25.43
N ILE A 5 10.02 11.68 24.37
CA ILE A 5 9.59 10.65 23.42
C ILE A 5 10.68 10.57 22.36
N GLU A 6 11.44 9.47 22.38
CA GLU A 6 12.35 9.16 21.28
C GLU A 6 11.52 8.81 20.03
N ASN A 7 11.96 9.31 18.87
CA ASN A 7 11.33 9.05 17.58
C ASN A 7 9.83 9.44 17.50
N VAL A 8 9.51 10.68 17.94
CA VAL A 8 8.15 11.27 17.93
C VAL A 8 7.39 10.98 16.64
N ARG A 9 8.04 11.15 15.48
CA ARG A 9 7.41 10.92 14.17
C ARG A 9 6.90 9.47 14.06
N GLN A 10 7.73 8.48 14.40
CA GLN A 10 7.32 7.07 14.33
C GLN A 10 6.24 6.74 15.35
N THR A 11 6.31 7.31 16.56
CA THR A 11 5.27 7.13 17.59
C THR A 11 3.91 7.62 17.07
N LEU A 12 3.88 8.80 16.44
CA LEU A 12 2.66 9.37 15.86
C LEU A 12 2.10 8.50 14.73
N LEU A 13 2.95 8.01 13.84
CA LEU A 13 2.54 7.15 12.72
C LEU A 13 1.96 5.81 13.20
N SER A 14 2.64 5.17 14.16
CA SER A 14 2.19 3.90 14.75
C SER A 14 0.84 4.04 15.46
N GLU A 15 0.67 5.10 16.25
CA GLU A 15 -0.60 5.36 16.95
C GLU A 15 -1.72 5.73 15.98
N ALA A 16 -1.43 6.52 14.94
CA ALA A 16 -2.40 6.85 13.90
C ALA A 16 -2.88 5.59 13.16
N LYS A 17 -1.95 4.73 12.75
CA LYS A 17 -2.28 3.44 12.13
C LYS A 17 -3.21 2.63 13.01
N LYS A 18 -2.86 2.47 14.29
CA LYS A 18 -3.66 1.72 15.25
C LYS A 18 -5.09 2.26 15.32
N GLN A 19 -5.26 3.57 15.50
CA GLN A 19 -6.58 4.19 15.55
C GLN A 19 -7.36 4.02 14.24
N ILE A 20 -6.71 4.13 13.09
CA ILE A 20 -7.34 3.90 11.78
C ILE A 20 -7.82 2.45 11.65
N THR A 21 -7.02 1.47 12.05
CA THR A 21 -7.41 0.06 12.00
C THR A 21 -8.55 -0.29 12.96
N GLU A 22 -8.59 0.35 14.14
CA GLU A 22 -9.59 0.04 15.18
C GLU A 22 -10.89 0.85 15.02
N ARG A 23 -10.80 2.09 14.56
CA ARG A 23 -11.89 3.09 14.62
C ARG A 23 -12.24 3.72 13.27
N GLY A 24 -11.49 3.38 12.23
CA GLY A 24 -11.65 3.93 10.90
C GLY A 24 -11.29 5.42 10.79
N TYR A 25 -11.56 5.98 9.61
CA TYR A 25 -11.18 7.35 9.26
C TYR A 25 -11.94 8.40 10.09
N ALA A 26 -13.25 8.24 10.27
CA ALA A 26 -14.09 9.16 11.04
C ALA A 26 -13.77 9.13 12.54
N GLY A 27 -13.43 7.95 13.09
CA GLY A 27 -13.09 7.77 14.51
C GLY A 27 -11.69 8.20 14.91
N THR A 28 -10.85 8.62 13.94
CA THR A 28 -9.46 9.02 14.17
C THR A 28 -9.27 10.52 13.95
N THR A 29 -8.62 11.20 14.90
CA THR A 29 -8.33 12.64 14.81
C THR A 29 -6.90 12.95 15.22
N VAL A 30 -6.33 14.06 14.73
CA VAL A 30 -5.01 14.53 15.18
C VAL A 30 -4.97 14.71 16.72
N ARG A 31 -6.09 15.12 17.32
CA ARG A 31 -6.20 15.29 18.78
C ARG A 31 -6.17 13.96 19.53
N SER A 32 -6.87 12.94 19.04
CA SER A 32 -6.87 11.61 19.66
C SER A 32 -5.51 10.93 19.54
N VAL A 33 -4.81 11.10 18.41
CA VAL A 33 -3.42 10.61 18.25
C VAL A 33 -2.48 11.34 19.20
N ALA A 34 -2.53 12.67 19.24
CA ALA A 34 -1.70 13.47 20.16
C ALA A 34 -1.89 13.06 21.62
N ALA A 35 -3.15 12.92 22.05
CA ALA A 35 -3.50 12.52 23.41
C ALA A 35 -2.96 11.12 23.76
N ALA A 36 -3.09 10.15 22.85
CA ALA A 36 -2.59 8.79 23.06
C ALA A 36 -1.05 8.74 23.14
N CYS A 37 -0.34 9.62 22.41
CA CYS A 37 1.10 9.76 22.52
C CYS A 37 1.56 10.62 23.72
N GLY A 38 0.65 11.25 24.47
CA GLY A 38 1.00 12.20 25.54
C GLY A 38 1.63 13.50 25.00
N LEU A 39 1.28 13.90 23.79
CA LEU A 39 1.81 15.06 23.08
C LEU A 39 0.76 16.18 22.95
N GLY A 40 1.25 17.42 22.82
CA GLY A 40 0.40 18.54 22.43
C GLY A 40 0.00 18.43 20.96
N VAL A 41 -1.22 18.86 20.64
CA VAL A 41 -1.75 18.88 19.26
C VAL A 41 -0.86 19.72 18.33
N GLY A 42 -0.33 20.84 18.83
CA GLY A 42 0.61 21.68 18.08
C GLY A 42 1.89 20.94 17.70
N THR A 43 2.38 20.03 18.56
CA THR A 43 3.52 19.18 18.24
C THR A 43 3.21 18.28 17.05
N VAL A 44 2.01 17.70 16.97
CA VAL A 44 1.63 16.84 15.84
C VAL A 44 1.59 17.64 14.55
N TYR A 45 1.02 18.86 14.57
CA TYR A 45 0.98 19.72 13.38
C TYR A 45 2.37 20.17 12.88
N ASN A 46 3.39 20.17 13.74
CA ASN A 46 4.77 20.41 13.30
C ASN A 46 5.33 19.26 12.44
N TYR A 47 4.80 18.04 12.57
CA TYR A 47 5.20 16.88 11.77
C TYR A 47 4.24 16.60 10.61
N PHE A 48 2.94 16.74 10.86
CA PHE A 48 1.87 16.37 9.95
C PHE A 48 0.83 17.48 9.88
N PRO A 49 0.81 18.29 8.79
CA PRO A 49 -0.09 19.43 8.67
C PRO A 49 -1.59 19.07 8.71
N SER A 50 -1.95 17.82 8.42
CA SER A 50 -3.33 17.34 8.44
C SER A 50 -3.42 15.87 8.86
N LYS A 51 -4.64 15.44 9.23
CA LYS A 51 -4.97 14.02 9.44
C LYS A 51 -4.63 13.20 8.20
N ASP A 52 -4.88 13.75 7.02
CA ASP A 52 -4.75 13.04 5.75
C ASP A 52 -3.27 12.84 5.39
N MET A 53 -2.43 13.83 5.67
CA MET A 53 -0.98 13.71 5.53
C MET A 53 -0.39 12.73 6.55
N LEU A 54 -0.91 12.68 7.77
CA LEU A 54 -0.53 11.67 8.76
C LEU A 54 -0.88 10.26 8.27
N ILE A 55 -2.09 10.08 7.73
CA ILE A 55 -2.56 8.79 7.20
C ILE A 55 -1.75 8.35 5.98
N ALA A 56 -1.62 9.22 4.98
CA ALA A 56 -0.85 8.96 3.78
C ALA A 56 0.61 8.61 4.08
N SER A 57 1.19 9.21 5.13
CA SER A 57 2.58 8.96 5.52
C SER A 57 2.80 7.54 6.02
N PHE A 58 1.96 7.03 6.94
CA PHE A 58 2.16 5.65 7.43
C PHE A 58 1.81 4.63 6.33
N MET A 59 0.79 4.91 5.50
CA MET A 59 0.43 4.05 4.38
C MET A 59 1.56 3.93 3.36
N ALA A 60 2.30 5.02 3.12
CA ALA A 60 3.46 5.03 2.24
C ALA A 60 4.64 4.25 2.84
N GLU A 61 4.90 4.37 4.14
CA GLU A 61 5.95 3.58 4.81
C GLU A 61 5.66 2.09 4.75
N GLU A 62 4.43 1.68 5.04
CA GLU A 62 4.03 0.28 4.96
C GLU A 62 4.05 -0.25 3.53
N TRP A 63 3.73 0.60 2.55
CA TRP A 63 3.89 0.23 1.15
C TRP A 63 5.36 -0.01 0.80
N LEU A 64 6.30 0.80 1.28
CA LEU A 64 7.72 0.57 1.05
C LEU A 64 8.19 -0.75 1.67
N GLU A 65 7.73 -1.09 2.88
CA GLU A 65 8.02 -2.38 3.50
C GLU A 65 7.44 -3.55 2.68
N CYS A 66 6.21 -3.40 2.19
CA CYS A 66 5.53 -4.33 1.30
C CYS A 66 6.36 -4.57 0.03
N LEU A 67 6.79 -3.48 -0.63
CA LEU A 67 7.61 -3.52 -1.82
C LEU A 67 8.97 -4.21 -1.57
N GLU A 68 9.62 -3.95 -0.43
CA GLU A 68 10.87 -4.61 -0.06
C GLU A 68 10.69 -6.12 0.19
N ARG A 69 9.54 -6.55 0.69
CA ARG A 69 9.21 -7.99 0.78
C ARG A 69 8.99 -8.60 -0.60
N MET A 70 8.28 -7.91 -1.50
CA MET A 70 8.12 -8.36 -2.89
C MET A 70 9.45 -8.48 -3.63
N LYS A 71 10.36 -7.49 -3.51
CA LYS A 71 11.72 -7.52 -4.09
C LYS A 71 12.58 -8.68 -3.60
N LYS A 72 12.29 -9.20 -2.40
CA LYS A 72 12.98 -10.35 -1.81
C LYS A 72 12.44 -11.68 -2.30
N ALA A 73 11.35 -11.71 -3.07
CA ALA A 73 10.85 -12.93 -3.69
C ALA A 73 11.94 -13.58 -4.57
N ARG A 74 12.00 -14.91 -4.55
CA ARG A 74 12.97 -15.73 -5.28
C ARG A 74 12.25 -16.92 -5.93
N GLY A 75 12.87 -17.49 -6.95
CA GLY A 75 12.35 -18.63 -7.71
C GLY A 75 11.77 -18.22 -9.06
N GLY A 76 10.97 -19.11 -9.67
CA GLY A 76 10.31 -18.86 -10.94
C GLY A 76 9.14 -17.87 -10.86
N ALA A 77 8.55 -17.55 -12.01
CA ALA A 77 7.48 -16.57 -12.14
C ALA A 77 6.29 -16.84 -11.18
N GLU A 78 5.93 -18.10 -10.97
CA GLU A 78 4.87 -18.47 -10.03
C GLU A 78 5.14 -17.97 -8.61
N ASN A 79 6.35 -18.20 -8.08
CA ASN A 79 6.70 -17.85 -6.71
C ASN A 79 6.77 -16.34 -6.53
N VAL A 80 7.34 -15.64 -7.51
CA VAL A 80 7.43 -14.18 -7.50
C VAL A 80 6.03 -13.57 -7.53
N LEU A 81 5.18 -13.97 -8.47
CA LEU A 81 3.82 -13.46 -8.59
C LEU A 81 2.96 -13.83 -7.38
N ARG A 82 3.13 -15.02 -6.80
CA ARG A 82 2.43 -15.43 -5.58
C ARG A 82 2.78 -14.52 -4.40
N CYS A 83 4.06 -14.17 -4.25
CA CYS A 83 4.52 -13.23 -3.23
C CYS A 83 3.92 -11.83 -3.46
N VAL A 84 4.01 -11.30 -4.69
CA VAL A 84 3.41 -10.01 -5.05
C VAL A 84 1.91 -9.99 -4.74
N CYS A 85 1.17 -11.03 -5.13
CA CYS A 85 -0.26 -11.11 -4.86
C CYS A 85 -0.59 -11.16 -3.37
N ALA A 86 0.19 -11.91 -2.58
CA ALA A 86 -0.02 -12.01 -1.13
C ALA A 86 0.20 -10.66 -0.43
N GLU A 87 1.27 -9.96 -0.79
CA GLU A 87 1.61 -8.64 -0.25
C GLU A 87 0.58 -7.57 -0.64
N LEU A 88 0.15 -7.54 -1.90
CA LEU A 88 -0.94 -6.66 -2.36
C LEU A 88 -2.26 -6.92 -1.62
N LYS A 89 -2.60 -8.20 -1.45
CA LYS A 89 -3.82 -8.60 -0.74
C LYS A 89 -3.78 -8.13 0.71
N ALA A 90 -2.70 -8.44 1.43
CA ALA A 90 -2.53 -8.03 2.83
C ALA A 90 -2.57 -6.51 3.01
N TYR A 91 -1.95 -5.76 2.09
CA TYR A 91 -2.00 -4.30 2.08
C TYR A 91 -3.45 -3.79 1.87
N SER A 92 -4.16 -4.31 0.87
CA SER A 92 -5.54 -3.90 0.57
C SER A 92 -6.51 -4.22 1.72
N GLU A 93 -6.35 -5.37 2.37
CA GLU A 93 -7.22 -5.80 3.47
C GLU A 93 -7.03 -4.91 4.71
N SER A 94 -5.78 -4.56 5.02
CA SER A 94 -5.41 -3.69 6.16
C SER A 94 -6.09 -2.32 6.12
N TYR A 95 -6.41 -1.82 4.92
CA TYR A 95 -7.00 -0.50 4.70
C TYR A 95 -8.39 -0.54 4.07
N SER A 96 -9.01 -1.72 4.00
CA SER A 96 -10.35 -1.89 3.40
C SER A 96 -11.41 -0.98 4.01
N SER A 97 -11.29 -0.62 5.30
CA SER A 97 -12.17 0.32 5.98
C SER A 97 -12.01 1.77 5.47
N LEU A 98 -10.79 2.19 5.14
CA LEU A 98 -10.52 3.50 4.54
C LEU A 98 -11.13 3.60 3.14
N PHE A 99 -11.04 2.53 2.35
CA PHE A 99 -11.59 2.52 0.99
C PHE A 99 -13.13 2.49 0.94
N LYS A 100 -13.78 2.02 2.01
CA LYS A 100 -15.25 1.98 2.13
C LYS A 100 -15.84 3.26 2.72
N ASP A 101 -15.04 4.05 3.45
CA ASP A 101 -15.46 5.33 4.01
C ASP A 101 -15.57 6.39 2.91
N THR A 102 -16.74 7.02 2.77
CA THR A 102 -17.01 7.95 1.66
C THR A 102 -16.19 9.24 1.75
N ASP A 103 -15.87 9.71 2.96
CA ASP A 103 -15.10 10.93 3.14
C ASP A 103 -13.61 10.66 2.91
N ALA A 104 -13.12 9.52 3.41
CA ALA A 104 -11.79 9.04 3.08
C ALA A 104 -11.63 8.83 1.57
N ALA A 105 -12.58 8.15 0.92
CA ALA A 105 -12.55 7.89 -0.52
C ALA A 105 -12.47 9.17 -1.33
N LYS A 106 -13.19 10.25 -0.95
CA LYS A 106 -13.09 11.56 -1.62
C LYS A 106 -11.72 12.21 -1.45
N VAL A 107 -11.21 12.23 -0.21
CA VAL A 107 -9.91 12.84 0.12
C VAL A 107 -8.78 12.11 -0.61
N PHE A 108 -8.86 10.79 -0.61
CA PHE A 108 -7.82 9.98 -1.20
C PHE A 108 -8.08 9.65 -2.67
N ALA A 109 -9.19 10.03 -3.32
CA ALA A 109 -9.42 9.71 -4.73
C ALA A 109 -8.31 10.26 -5.65
N THR A 110 -7.91 11.52 -5.45
CA THR A 110 -6.81 12.16 -6.20
C THR A 110 -5.45 11.61 -5.80
N VAL A 111 -5.22 11.41 -4.49
CA VAL A 111 -4.00 10.80 -3.97
C VAL A 111 -3.84 9.38 -4.52
N PHE A 112 -4.91 8.59 -4.53
CA PHE A 112 -4.92 7.22 -5.05
C PHE A 112 -4.73 7.21 -6.56
N ALA A 113 -5.25 8.16 -7.33
CA ALA A 113 -4.97 8.22 -8.76
C ALA A 113 -3.48 8.46 -9.05
N GLU A 114 -2.85 9.43 -8.39
CA GLU A 114 -1.40 9.70 -8.53
C GLU A 114 -0.56 8.53 -8.01
N ARG A 115 -0.93 7.99 -6.84
CA ARG A 115 -0.26 6.83 -6.25
C ARG A 115 -0.48 5.57 -7.06
N HIS A 116 -1.62 5.39 -7.72
CA HIS A 116 -1.91 4.20 -8.52
C HIS A 116 -0.90 4.04 -9.66
N LYS A 117 -0.59 5.13 -10.37
CA LYS A 117 0.49 5.12 -11.37
C LYS A 117 1.81 4.68 -10.74
N GLN A 118 2.17 5.26 -9.59
CA GLN A 118 3.41 4.91 -8.90
C GLN A 118 3.45 3.44 -8.45
N LEU A 119 2.35 2.92 -7.90
CA LEU A 119 2.21 1.53 -7.47
C LEU A 119 2.36 0.57 -8.67
N ARG A 120 1.67 0.89 -9.77
CA ARG A 120 1.74 0.11 -11.01
C ARG A 120 3.17 0.10 -11.56
N ASP A 121 3.82 1.26 -11.67
CA ASP A 121 5.19 1.38 -12.18
C ASP A 121 6.17 0.53 -11.32
N GLN A 122 6.00 0.52 -10.00
CA GLN A 122 6.83 -0.28 -9.08
C GLN A 122 6.57 -1.79 -9.18
N ILE A 123 5.32 -2.22 -9.40
CA ILE A 123 5.00 -3.64 -9.62
C ILE A 123 5.45 -4.08 -11.01
N ALA A 124 5.31 -3.24 -12.03
CA ALA A 124 5.78 -3.51 -13.39
C ALA A 124 7.30 -3.74 -13.40
N GLU A 125 8.07 -2.93 -12.65
CA GLU A 125 9.51 -3.14 -12.48
C GLU A 125 9.86 -4.52 -11.90
N LEU A 126 9.07 -5.01 -10.94
CA LEU A 126 9.24 -6.35 -10.36
C LEU A 126 8.89 -7.48 -11.32
N VAL A 127 7.90 -7.27 -12.19
CA VAL A 127 7.37 -8.28 -13.11
C VAL A 127 8.14 -8.31 -14.42
N LEU A 128 8.78 -7.21 -14.81
CA LEU A 128 9.51 -7.09 -16.08
C LEU A 128 10.51 -8.23 -16.33
N PRO A 129 11.33 -8.67 -15.35
CA PRO A 129 12.24 -9.81 -15.55
C PRO A 129 11.53 -11.13 -15.87
N LEU A 130 10.28 -11.30 -15.44
CA LEU A 130 9.48 -12.49 -15.71
C LEU A 130 8.97 -12.56 -17.16
N CYS A 131 8.93 -11.41 -17.85
CA CYS A 131 8.39 -11.30 -19.20
C CYS A 131 9.40 -11.71 -20.30
N THR A 132 10.64 -12.03 -19.93
CA THR A 132 11.76 -12.25 -20.85
C THR A 132 11.49 -13.38 -21.85
N GLU A 133 10.93 -14.50 -21.40
CA GLU A 133 10.66 -15.68 -22.23
C GLU A 133 9.33 -15.62 -23.00
N SER A 134 8.50 -14.60 -22.74
CA SER A 134 7.17 -14.48 -23.37
C SER A 134 7.25 -14.34 -24.89
N SER A 135 6.20 -14.78 -25.58
CA SER A 135 5.98 -14.53 -27.01
C SER A 135 5.58 -13.07 -27.35
N VAL A 136 5.16 -12.28 -26.35
CA VAL A 136 4.77 -10.87 -26.54
C VAL A 136 6.01 -10.01 -26.80
N ASN A 137 6.01 -9.25 -27.90
CA ASN A 137 7.17 -8.42 -28.29
C ASN A 137 7.46 -7.28 -27.31
N ASP A 138 6.42 -6.56 -26.87
CA ASP A 138 6.56 -5.42 -25.97
C ASP A 138 6.55 -5.89 -24.50
N LYS A 139 7.75 -6.10 -23.95
CA LYS A 139 7.95 -6.59 -22.58
C LYS A 139 7.55 -5.58 -21.52
N ALA A 140 7.77 -4.29 -21.80
CA ALA A 140 7.40 -3.22 -20.89
C ALA A 140 5.87 -3.13 -20.79
N PHE A 141 5.19 -3.14 -21.94
CA PHE A 141 3.73 -3.18 -21.96
C PHE A 141 3.16 -4.43 -21.28
N LEU A 142 3.75 -5.60 -21.50
CA LEU A 142 3.32 -6.82 -20.81
C LEU A 142 3.46 -6.71 -19.29
N ALA A 143 4.58 -6.16 -18.80
CA ALA A 143 4.80 -5.94 -17.38
C ALA A 143 3.78 -4.95 -16.79
N ASP A 144 3.51 -3.84 -17.48
CA ASP A 144 2.47 -2.88 -17.11
C ASP A 144 1.07 -3.52 -17.06
N TYR A 145 0.75 -4.34 -18.07
CA TYR A 145 -0.53 -5.04 -18.14
C TYR A 145 -0.72 -6.02 -16.99
N ILE A 146 0.32 -6.80 -16.65
CA ILE A 146 0.29 -7.71 -15.51
C ILE A 146 0.15 -6.91 -14.21
N ALA A 147 0.95 -5.86 -14.02
CA ALA A 147 0.90 -5.00 -12.82
C ALA A 147 -0.49 -4.40 -12.61
N GLU A 148 -1.09 -3.84 -13.66
CA GLU A 148 -2.45 -3.30 -13.66
C GLU A 148 -3.48 -4.38 -13.31
N SER A 149 -3.35 -5.56 -13.92
CA SER A 149 -4.24 -6.70 -13.65
C SER A 149 -4.16 -7.12 -12.18
N LEU A 150 -2.95 -7.24 -11.62
CA LEU A 150 -2.76 -7.60 -10.21
C LEU A 150 -3.40 -6.58 -9.27
N LEU A 151 -3.15 -5.29 -9.49
CA LEU A 151 -3.74 -4.21 -8.69
C LEU A 151 -5.28 -4.23 -8.74
N SER A 152 -5.85 -4.32 -9.93
CA SER A 152 -7.30 -4.27 -10.14
C SER A 152 -8.03 -5.48 -9.54
N TRP A 153 -7.53 -6.69 -9.82
CA TRP A 153 -8.24 -7.91 -9.46
C TRP A 153 -8.08 -8.30 -8.00
N ILE A 154 -6.93 -8.02 -7.38
CA ILE A 154 -6.73 -8.30 -5.96
C ILE A 154 -7.62 -7.40 -5.10
N VAL A 155 -7.73 -6.12 -5.43
CA VAL A 155 -8.67 -5.20 -4.75
C VAL A 155 -10.11 -5.66 -4.93
N SER A 156 -10.44 -6.26 -6.08
CA SER A 156 -11.75 -6.85 -6.37
C SER A 156 -11.97 -8.23 -5.73
N GLY A 157 -11.03 -8.72 -4.91
CA GLY A 157 -11.15 -9.96 -4.14
C GLY A 157 -10.82 -11.24 -4.91
N LYS A 158 -10.19 -11.14 -6.10
CA LYS A 158 -9.69 -12.33 -6.82
C LYS A 158 -8.40 -12.82 -6.17
N ASP A 159 -8.26 -14.14 -6.10
CA ASP A 159 -7.06 -14.76 -5.54
C ASP A 159 -6.02 -15.12 -6.62
N PHE A 160 -4.83 -15.51 -6.16
CA PHE A 160 -3.73 -15.93 -7.02
C PHE A 160 -4.10 -17.13 -7.91
N ALA A 161 -4.89 -18.08 -7.41
CA ALA A 161 -5.24 -19.29 -8.16
C ALA A 161 -6.13 -18.97 -9.37
N GLN A 162 -6.90 -17.89 -9.32
CA GLN A 162 -7.69 -17.39 -10.45
C GLN A 162 -6.85 -16.60 -11.46
N LEU A 163 -5.87 -15.81 -10.99
CA LEU A 163 -5.10 -14.90 -11.82
C LEU A 163 -3.91 -15.58 -12.52
N TYR A 164 -3.19 -16.44 -11.79
CA TYR A 164 -1.95 -17.03 -12.27
C TYR A 164 -2.09 -17.82 -13.58
N PRO A 165 -3.12 -18.67 -13.79
CA PRO A 165 -3.24 -19.41 -15.06
C PRO A 165 -3.40 -18.52 -16.29
N VAL A 166 -3.92 -17.30 -16.13
CA VAL A 166 -4.01 -16.31 -17.21
C VAL A 166 -2.66 -15.65 -17.45
N ILE A 167 -2.00 -15.20 -16.37
CA ILE A 167 -0.69 -14.56 -16.44
C ILE A 167 0.36 -15.53 -16.99
N GLU A 168 0.34 -16.78 -16.55
CA GLU A 168 1.28 -17.83 -17.00
C GLU A 168 1.23 -18.01 -18.54
N LYS A 169 0.05 -17.92 -19.15
CA LYS A 169 -0.07 -17.98 -20.61
C LYS A 169 0.54 -16.77 -21.30
N LEU A 170 0.49 -15.60 -20.67
CA LEU A 170 1.10 -14.38 -21.19
C LEU A 170 2.62 -14.37 -21.02
N LEU A 171 3.14 -15.10 -20.04
CA LEU A 171 4.58 -15.25 -19.80
C LEU A 171 5.25 -16.29 -20.70
N LYS A 172 4.48 -17.07 -21.45
CA LYS A 172 4.94 -18.05 -22.45
C LYS A 172 4.91 -17.46 -23.87
#